data_AF-A0A6A3I130-F1
#
_entry.id   AF-A0A6A3I130-F1
#
_cell.length_a   1.000
_cell.length_b   1.000
_cell.length_c   1.000
_cell.angle_alpha   90.00
_cell.angle_beta   90.00
_cell.angle_gamma   90.00
#
_symmetry.space_group_name_H-M   'P 1'
#
loop_
_entity.id
_entity.type
_entity.pdbx_description
1 polymer ?
#
loop_
_entity_poly.entity_id
_entity_poly.type
_entity_poly.pdbx_seq_one_letter_code
_entity_poly.pdbx_strand_id
1 'polypeptide(L)'
;MPFKPSPTGVRAETWIVKVDLAVEGARISGRGEWTDEELYYIVGNKLQDDAAKFWVQMNKELTGTERTWSRLKAAMVRRYGERPDLAAAEWRVMQRKMYPGETFADFASGLRDAAGQNRVREETLLGQFYRCLEKTTRQLGKLPPIPETLEEAVDKATKIDDPTYNVAQ
;
A
#
# COMPACT_ATOMS: atom_id res chain seq x y z
N MET A 1 -9.09 22.10 8.88
CA MET A 1 -8.89 20.85 9.66
C MET A 1 -7.44 20.79 10.10
N PRO A 2 -7.13 20.79 11.41
CA PRO A 2 -5.75 20.68 11.89
C PRO A 2 -5.22 19.24 11.76
N PHE A 3 -3.89 19.08 11.67
CA PHE A 3 -3.20 17.80 11.78
C PHE A 3 -2.32 17.77 13.02
N LYS A 4 -2.51 16.74 13.84
CA LYS A 4 -1.68 16.45 15.00
C LYS A 4 -1.19 15.00 14.91
N PRO A 5 0.13 14.75 14.82
CA PRO A 5 0.66 13.40 14.85
C PRO A 5 0.22 12.68 16.13
N SER A 6 -0.44 11.53 16.00
CA SER A 6 -0.86 10.69 17.11
C SER A 6 -1.02 9.24 16.67
N PRO A 7 -0.61 8.25 17.49
CA PRO A 7 -0.80 6.82 17.17
C PRO A 7 -2.27 6.40 16.96
N THR A 8 -3.20 7.07 17.65
CA THR A 8 -4.65 6.81 17.56
C THR A 8 -5.40 7.89 16.75
N GLY A 9 -4.67 8.86 16.19
CA GLY A 9 -5.23 9.98 15.45
C GLY A 9 -5.48 9.65 13.97
N VAL A 10 -5.88 10.68 13.22
CA VAL A 10 -5.99 10.58 11.77
C VAL A 10 -4.59 10.42 11.17
N ARG A 11 -4.38 9.39 10.35
CA ARG A 11 -3.13 9.16 9.61
C ARG A 11 -2.78 10.33 8.69
N ALA A 12 -1.49 10.56 8.46
CA ALA A 12 -1.01 11.66 7.62
C ALA A 12 -1.58 11.58 6.20
N GLU A 13 -1.58 10.39 5.60
CA GLU A 13 -2.13 10.10 4.27
C GLU A 13 -3.62 10.43 4.19
N THR A 14 -4.39 9.98 5.19
CA THR A 14 -5.83 10.25 5.26
C THR A 14 -6.11 11.75 5.41
N TRP A 15 -5.30 12.45 6.20
CA TRP A 15 -5.42 13.90 6.36
C TRP A 15 -5.07 14.65 5.06
N ILE A 16 -3.99 14.24 4.38
CA ILE A 16 -3.59 14.79 3.08
C ILE A 16 -4.71 14.66 2.06
N VAL A 17 -5.31 13.46 1.93
CA VAL A 17 -6.45 13.24 1.02
C VAL A 17 -7.64 14.13 1.37
N LYS A 18 -7.95 14.32 2.67
CA LYS A 18 -9.01 15.24 3.09
C LYS A 18 -8.72 16.69 2.73
N VAL A 19 -7.45 17.11 2.77
CA VAL A 19 -7.02 18.45 2.33
C VAL A 19 -7.18 18.58 0.82
N ASP A 20 -6.68 17.62 0.03
CA ASP A 20 -6.79 17.64 -1.44
C ASP A 20 -8.28 17.68 -1.87
N LEU A 21 -9.16 16.90 -1.22
CA LEU A 21 -10.61 16.96 -1.46
C LEU A 21 -11.23 18.32 -1.08
N ALA A 22 -10.77 18.96 0.00
CA ALA A 22 -11.27 20.27 0.40
C ALA A 22 -10.83 21.38 -0.57
N VAL A 23 -9.60 21.30 -1.08
CA VAL A 23 -9.08 22.20 -2.12
C VAL A 23 -9.90 22.03 -3.40
N GLU A 24 -10.14 20.80 -3.84
CA GLU A 24 -10.94 20.51 -5.03
C GLU A 24 -12.40 20.98 -4.88
N GLY A 25 -13.01 20.76 -3.71
CA GLY A 25 -14.35 21.28 -3.41
C GLY A 25 -14.43 22.80 -3.44
N ALA A 26 -13.39 23.50 -2.95
CA ALA A 26 -13.31 24.96 -3.02
C ALA A 26 -13.18 25.46 -4.47
N ARG A 27 -12.38 24.78 -5.31
CA ARG A 27 -12.27 25.06 -6.74
C ARG A 27 -13.61 24.91 -7.45
N ILE A 28 -14.27 23.76 -7.30
CA ILE A 28 -15.56 23.47 -7.95
C ILE A 28 -16.65 24.46 -7.52
N SER A 29 -16.62 24.92 -6.27
CA SER A 29 -17.59 25.90 -5.75
C SER A 29 -17.24 27.36 -6.05
N GLY A 30 -16.18 27.62 -6.83
CA GLY A 30 -15.76 28.97 -7.19
C GLY A 30 -15.23 29.81 -6.01
N ARG A 31 -14.82 29.15 -4.92
CA ARG A 31 -14.34 29.82 -3.70
C ARG A 31 -12.85 30.18 -3.75
N GLY A 32 -12.15 29.71 -4.77
CA GLY A 32 -10.75 30.03 -5.01
C GLY A 32 -10.00 28.88 -5.65
N GLU A 33 -8.98 29.25 -6.39
CA GLU A 33 -7.91 28.36 -6.84
C GLU A 33 -6.62 28.81 -6.16
N TRP A 34 -5.82 27.85 -5.74
CA TRP A 34 -4.52 28.11 -5.12
C TRP A 34 -3.45 27.34 -5.88
N THR A 35 -2.32 28.00 -6.07
CA THR A 35 -1.10 27.37 -6.55
C THR A 35 -0.53 26.42 -5.50
N ASP A 36 0.33 25.51 -5.95
CA ASP A 36 0.99 24.56 -5.04
C ASP A 36 1.85 25.27 -3.98
N GLU A 37 2.41 26.45 -4.30
CA GLU A 37 3.14 27.31 -3.36
C GLU A 37 2.21 27.96 -2.32
N GLU A 38 1.05 28.48 -2.72
CA GLU A 38 0.08 29.05 -1.78
C GLU A 38 -0.45 27.98 -0.82
N LEU A 39 -0.76 26.78 -1.35
CA LEU A 39 -1.20 25.65 -0.55
C LEU A 39 -0.16 25.23 0.49
N TYR A 40 1.14 25.33 0.18
CA TYR A 40 2.19 25.04 1.15
C TYR A 40 2.04 25.87 2.43
N TYR A 41 1.79 27.18 2.30
CA TYR A 41 1.62 28.07 3.46
C TYR A 41 0.24 27.92 4.11
N ILE A 42 -0.82 27.78 3.32
CA ILE A 42 -2.20 27.62 3.84
C ILE A 42 -2.31 26.34 4.67
N VAL A 43 -1.78 25.24 4.16
CA VAL A 43 -1.86 23.92 4.78
C VAL A 43 -0.81 23.75 5.88
N GLY A 44 0.39 24.33 5.72
CA GLY A 44 1.42 24.34 6.77
C GLY A 44 0.91 24.93 8.10
N ASN A 45 0.10 25.99 8.03
CA ASN A 45 -0.57 26.59 9.19
C ASN A 45 -1.63 25.70 9.87
N LYS A 46 -1.99 24.56 9.27
CA LYS A 46 -2.90 23.57 9.88
C LYS A 46 -2.16 22.47 10.63
N LEU A 47 -0.83 22.40 10.52
CA LEU A 47 -0.03 21.43 11.29
C LEU A 47 0.08 21.88 12.75
N GLN A 48 0.12 20.93 13.68
CA GLN A 48 0.21 21.17 15.12
C GLN A 48 1.33 20.33 15.76
N ASP A 49 1.73 20.72 16.97
CA ASP A 49 2.72 20.03 17.81
C ASP A 49 4.03 19.71 17.04
N ASP A 50 4.43 18.44 17.01
CA ASP A 50 5.66 17.99 16.34
C ASP A 50 5.63 18.29 14.83
N ALA A 51 4.45 18.18 14.18
CA ALA A 51 4.32 18.46 12.76
C ALA A 51 4.53 19.95 12.44
N ALA A 52 4.06 20.85 13.31
CA ALA A 52 4.32 22.28 13.16
C ALA A 52 5.81 22.61 13.30
N LYS A 53 6.48 22.04 14.32
CA LYS A 53 7.93 22.21 14.52
C LYS A 53 8.73 21.69 13.33
N PHE A 54 8.35 20.51 12.82
CA PHE A 54 8.96 19.91 11.65
C PHE A 54 8.82 20.79 10.41
N TRP A 55 7.63 21.31 10.12
CA TRP A 55 7.40 22.18 8.97
C TRP A 55 8.19 23.48 9.07
N VAL A 56 8.27 24.11 10.25
CA VAL A 56 9.09 25.31 10.45
C VAL A 56 10.57 25.05 10.20
N GLN A 57 11.08 23.90 10.65
CA GLN A 57 12.48 23.51 10.39
C GLN A 57 12.72 23.29 8.90
N MET A 58 11.86 22.48 8.25
CA MET A 58 11.94 22.23 6.81
C MET A 58 11.87 23.55 6.01
N ASN A 59 10.98 24.46 6.39
CA ASN A 59 10.82 25.75 5.72
C ASN A 59 12.10 26.61 5.71
N LYS A 60 12.92 26.53 6.76
CA LYS A 60 14.21 27.24 6.83
C LYS A 60 15.22 26.69 5.83
N GLU A 61 15.14 25.41 5.51
CA GLU A 61 16.05 24.71 4.60
C GLU A 61 15.62 24.85 3.14
N LEU A 62 14.34 25.09 2.87
CA LEU A 62 13.79 25.23 1.52
C LEU A 62 13.88 26.67 1.00
N THR A 63 14.28 26.78 -0.27
CA THR A 63 14.15 28.03 -1.05
C THR A 63 12.72 28.24 -1.56
N GLY A 64 12.35 29.47 -1.94
CA GLY A 64 10.96 29.82 -2.30
C GLY A 64 10.31 28.89 -3.32
N THR A 65 11.02 28.56 -4.40
CA THR A 65 10.54 27.66 -5.46
C THR A 65 10.39 26.20 -5.02
N GLU A 66 10.98 25.80 -3.90
CA GLU A 66 10.87 24.44 -3.36
C GLU A 66 9.69 24.29 -2.39
N ARG A 67 9.13 25.40 -1.90
CA ARG A 67 8.07 25.44 -0.89
C ARG A 67 6.71 25.17 -1.52
N THR A 68 6.51 23.91 -1.88
CA THR A 68 5.33 23.44 -2.60
C THR A 68 4.54 22.46 -1.75
N TRP A 69 3.21 22.46 -1.90
CA TRP A 69 2.33 21.53 -1.19
C TRP A 69 2.69 20.09 -1.53
N SER A 70 3.04 19.80 -2.79
CA SER A 70 3.55 18.48 -3.20
C SER A 70 4.77 18.03 -2.40
N ARG A 71 5.74 18.92 -2.14
CA ARG A 71 6.92 18.59 -1.33
C ARG A 71 6.57 18.41 0.14
N LEU A 72 5.66 19.23 0.68
CA LEU A 72 5.16 19.06 2.05
C LEU A 72 4.43 17.71 2.22
N LYS A 73 3.59 17.31 1.26
CA LYS A 73 2.94 15.97 1.24
C LYS A 73 3.98 14.86 1.35
N ALA A 74 4.98 14.87 0.48
CA ALA A 74 6.03 13.85 0.48
C ALA A 74 6.80 13.81 1.81
N ALA A 75 7.13 14.97 2.37
CA ALA A 75 7.80 15.08 3.67
C ALA A 75 6.93 14.55 4.83
N MET A 76 5.63 14.84 4.81
CA MET A 76 4.68 14.34 5.81
C MET A 76 4.52 12.82 5.74
N VAL A 77 4.35 12.25 4.56
CA VAL A 77 4.28 10.78 4.39
C VAL A 77 5.59 10.13 4.83
N ARG A 78 6.74 10.70 4.48
CA ARG A 78 8.03 10.15 4.90
C ARG A 78 8.23 10.13 6.43
N ARG A 79 7.72 11.15 7.13
CA ARG A 79 7.95 11.32 8.57
C ARG A 79 6.85 10.71 9.44
N TYR A 80 5.59 10.88 9.06
CA TYR A 80 4.40 10.50 9.83
C TYR A 80 3.50 9.52 9.10
N GLY A 81 3.82 9.16 7.86
CA GLY A 81 3.13 8.11 7.17
C GLY A 81 3.34 6.78 7.88
N GLU A 82 2.42 5.85 7.62
CA GLU A 82 2.54 4.52 8.15
C GLU A 82 3.88 3.95 7.70
N ARG A 83 4.70 3.50 8.65
CA ARG A 83 5.84 2.64 8.36
C ARG A 83 5.33 1.23 8.58
N PRO A 84 4.76 0.60 7.54
CA PRO A 84 4.22 -0.70 7.74
C PRO A 84 5.43 -1.61 8.02
N ASP A 85 5.37 -2.32 9.15
CA ASP A 85 6.44 -3.19 9.60
C ASP A 85 6.50 -4.37 8.63
N LEU A 86 7.49 -4.33 7.74
CA LEU A 86 7.67 -5.33 6.70
C LEU A 86 7.85 -6.72 7.30
N ALA A 87 8.58 -6.84 8.41
CA ALA A 87 8.79 -8.13 9.07
C ALA A 87 7.48 -8.66 9.65
N ALA A 88 6.67 -7.81 10.28
CA ALA A 88 5.34 -8.19 10.75
C ALA A 88 4.38 -8.55 9.60
N ALA A 89 4.51 -7.91 8.44
CA ALA A 89 3.73 -8.21 7.24
C ALA A 89 4.12 -9.55 6.62
N GLU A 90 5.42 -9.78 6.42
CA GLU A 90 5.95 -11.06 5.96
C GLU A 90 5.57 -12.18 6.92
N TRP A 91 5.62 -11.94 8.23
CA TRP A 91 5.17 -12.90 9.23
C TRP A 91 3.67 -13.23 9.07
N ARG A 92 2.80 -12.22 8.91
CA ARG A 92 1.36 -12.43 8.65
C ARG A 92 1.13 -13.24 7.37
N VAL A 93 1.84 -12.92 6.29
CA VAL A 93 1.81 -13.69 5.04
C VAL A 93 2.20 -15.14 5.31
N MET A 94 3.32 -15.39 5.99
CA MET A 94 3.81 -16.74 6.29
C MET A 94 2.86 -17.56 7.20
N GLN A 95 2.05 -16.91 8.03
CA GLN A 95 1.06 -17.57 8.89
C GLN A 95 -0.25 -17.92 8.18
N ARG A 96 -0.57 -17.28 7.04
CA ARG A 96 -1.83 -17.50 6.33
C ARG A 96 -1.85 -18.86 5.65
N LYS A 97 -2.72 -19.76 6.13
CA LYS A 97 -2.94 -21.10 5.59
C LYS A 97 -4.12 -21.08 4.63
N MET A 98 -4.07 -21.89 3.57
CA MET A 98 -5.24 -22.13 2.71
C MET A 98 -6.26 -22.99 3.47
N TYR A 99 -7.53 -22.59 3.46
CA TYR A 99 -8.61 -23.36 4.10
C TYR A 99 -9.20 -24.40 3.14
N PRO A 100 -9.72 -25.54 3.64
CA PRO A 100 -10.41 -26.51 2.79
C PRO A 100 -11.57 -25.87 2.01
N GLY A 101 -11.60 -26.07 0.69
CA GLY A 101 -12.61 -25.50 -0.20
C GLY A 101 -12.39 -24.03 -0.58
N GLU A 102 -11.34 -23.38 -0.08
CA GLU A 102 -10.92 -22.06 -0.56
C GLU A 102 -10.35 -22.17 -1.98
N THR A 103 -10.67 -21.21 -2.86
CA THR A 103 -10.09 -21.19 -4.21
C THR A 103 -8.65 -20.64 -4.18
N PHE A 104 -7.84 -20.94 -5.20
CA PHE A 104 -6.50 -20.37 -5.28
C PHE A 104 -6.52 -18.83 -5.38
N ALA A 105 -7.52 -18.26 -6.05
CA ALA A 105 -7.70 -16.82 -6.17
C ALA A 105 -8.04 -16.18 -4.81
N ASP A 106 -8.98 -16.76 -4.06
CA ASP A 106 -9.34 -16.27 -2.72
C ASP A 106 -8.15 -16.37 -1.76
N PHE A 107 -7.40 -17.47 -1.83
CA PHE A 107 -6.20 -17.63 -1.02
C PHE A 107 -5.13 -16.59 -1.37
N ALA A 108 -4.88 -16.34 -2.66
CA ALA A 108 -3.96 -15.31 -3.11
C ALA A 108 -4.38 -13.90 -2.68
N SER A 109 -5.68 -13.57 -2.76
CA SER A 109 -6.22 -12.33 -2.20
C SER A 109 -5.94 -12.26 -0.69
N GLY A 110 -6.17 -13.35 0.04
CA GLY A 110 -5.86 -13.43 1.47
C GLY A 110 -4.38 -13.21 1.80
N LEU A 111 -3.46 -13.63 0.93
CA LEU A 111 -2.02 -13.34 1.08
C LEU A 111 -1.71 -11.85 0.86
N ARG A 112 -2.33 -11.21 -0.14
CA ARG A 112 -2.19 -9.77 -0.40
C ARG A 112 -2.78 -8.94 0.76
N ASP A 113 -3.93 -9.35 1.28
CA ASP A 113 -4.57 -8.72 2.44
C ASP A 113 -3.70 -8.85 3.70
N ALA A 114 -3.06 -10.02 3.89
CA ALA A 114 -2.12 -10.25 5.00
C ALA A 114 -0.87 -9.37 4.90
N ALA A 115 -0.39 -9.05 3.70
CA ALA A 115 0.67 -8.05 3.50
C ALA A 115 0.17 -6.62 3.81
N GLY A 116 -1.10 -6.33 3.54
CA GLY A 116 -1.69 -5.01 3.69
C GLY A 116 -1.03 -4.00 2.77
N GLN A 117 -0.67 -2.82 3.28
CA GLN A 117 0.00 -1.78 2.48
C GLN A 117 1.51 -2.04 2.28
N ASN A 118 2.05 -3.14 2.82
CA ASN A 118 3.47 -3.48 2.64
C ASN A 118 3.73 -4.02 1.24
N ARG A 119 4.85 -3.58 0.65
CA ARG A 119 5.41 -4.20 -0.54
C ARG A 119 6.20 -5.46 -0.16
N VAL A 120 5.49 -6.52 0.22
CA VAL A 120 6.07 -7.85 0.38
C VAL A 120 6.51 -8.37 -1.00
N ARG A 121 7.70 -8.97 -1.08
CA ARG A 121 8.25 -9.49 -2.34
C ARG A 121 7.37 -10.62 -2.89
N GLU A 122 7.23 -10.68 -4.21
CA GLU A 122 6.54 -11.78 -4.90
C GLU A 122 7.09 -13.15 -4.49
N GLU A 123 8.41 -13.27 -4.32
CA GLU A 123 9.06 -14.50 -3.84
C GLU A 123 8.50 -14.99 -2.49
N THR A 124 8.19 -14.08 -1.56
CA THR A 124 7.61 -14.41 -0.25
C THR A 124 6.17 -14.90 -0.40
N LEU A 125 5.40 -14.24 -1.27
CA LEU A 125 4.01 -14.62 -1.56
C LEU A 125 3.93 -15.97 -2.27
N LEU A 126 4.74 -16.17 -3.32
CA LEU A 126 4.89 -17.43 -4.03
C LEU A 126 5.36 -18.56 -3.10
N GLY A 127 6.36 -18.28 -2.28
CA GLY A 127 6.89 -19.23 -1.30
C GLY A 127 5.81 -19.74 -0.35
N GLN A 128 4.95 -18.84 0.14
CA GLN A 128 3.82 -19.22 0.98
C GLN A 128 2.72 -19.93 0.19
N PHE A 129 2.36 -19.40 -0.99
CA PHE A 129 1.34 -19.97 -1.85
C PHE A 129 1.62 -21.45 -2.12
N TYR A 130 2.80 -21.76 -2.66
CA TYR A 130 3.23 -23.14 -2.92
C TYR A 130 3.36 -24.00 -1.66
N ARG A 131 3.73 -23.42 -0.50
CA ARG A 131 3.82 -24.16 0.76
C ARG A 131 2.46 -24.72 1.19
N CYS A 132 1.37 -24.03 0.88
CA CYS A 132 0.01 -24.42 1.24
C CYS A 132 -0.68 -25.33 0.21
N LEU A 133 -0.14 -25.48 -1.00
CA LEU A 133 -0.70 -26.38 -2.01
C LEU A 133 -0.40 -27.86 -1.72
N GLU A 134 -1.26 -28.74 -2.23
CA GLU A 134 -1.00 -30.18 -2.24
C GLU A 134 0.28 -30.52 -3.01
N LYS A 135 0.89 -31.67 -2.68
CA LYS A 135 2.23 -32.04 -3.17
C LYS A 135 2.31 -32.06 -4.70
N THR A 136 1.28 -32.59 -5.37
CA THR A 136 1.23 -32.71 -6.84
C THR A 136 1.12 -31.33 -7.49
N THR A 137 0.14 -30.51 -7.10
CA THR A 137 -0.07 -29.15 -7.61
C THR A 137 1.15 -28.26 -7.36
N ARG A 138 1.80 -28.40 -6.19
CA ARG A 138 3.05 -27.71 -5.85
C ARG A 138 4.20 -28.06 -6.78
N GLN A 139 4.36 -29.34 -7.14
CA GLN A 139 5.44 -29.78 -8.02
C GLN A 139 5.21 -29.31 -9.46
N LEU A 140 3.98 -29.45 -9.96
CA LEU A 140 3.60 -29.05 -11.31
C LEU A 140 3.62 -27.52 -11.49
N GLY A 141 3.21 -26.76 -10.46
CA GLY A 141 3.28 -25.30 -10.47
C GLY A 141 4.71 -24.76 -10.66
N LYS A 142 5.72 -25.52 -10.21
CA LYS A 142 7.15 -25.14 -10.30
C LYS A 142 7.85 -25.59 -11.58
N LEU A 143 7.16 -26.26 -12.50
CA LEU A 143 7.73 -26.61 -13.81
C LEU A 143 7.85 -25.37 -14.72
N PRO A 144 8.68 -25.37 -15.76
CA PRO A 144 8.66 -24.29 -16.76
C PRO A 144 7.31 -24.20 -17.49
N PRO A 145 6.81 -22.98 -17.79
CA PRO A 145 7.33 -21.69 -17.35
C PRO A 145 7.08 -21.48 -15.84
N ILE A 146 8.13 -21.05 -15.12
CA ILE A 146 8.07 -20.84 -13.67
C ILE A 146 7.39 -19.49 -13.43
N PRO A 147 6.29 -19.44 -12.65
CA PRO A 147 5.63 -18.18 -12.32
C PRO A 147 6.53 -17.24 -11.52
N GLU A 148 6.58 -15.97 -11.92
CA GLU A 148 7.31 -14.90 -11.22
C GLU A 148 6.38 -14.04 -10.36
N THR A 149 5.07 -14.12 -10.59
CA THR A 149 4.04 -13.40 -9.83
C THR A 149 3.03 -14.35 -9.18
N LEU A 150 2.44 -13.92 -8.08
CA LEU A 150 1.38 -14.68 -7.40
C LEU A 150 0.21 -14.97 -8.36
N GLU A 151 -0.14 -14.02 -9.21
CA GLU A 151 -1.22 -14.12 -10.17
C GLU A 151 -0.95 -15.22 -11.22
N GLU A 152 0.25 -15.27 -11.79
CA GLU A 152 0.67 -16.35 -12.71
C GLU A 152 0.63 -17.73 -12.03
N ALA A 153 1.02 -17.80 -10.76
CA ALA A 153 0.98 -19.04 -9.99
C ALA A 153 -0.45 -19.52 -9.73
N VAL A 154 -1.38 -18.60 -9.48
CA VAL A 154 -2.83 -18.90 -9.35
C VAL A 154 -3.38 -19.44 -10.67
N ASP A 155 -3.11 -18.76 -11.79
CA ASP A 155 -3.59 -19.18 -13.10
C ASP A 155 -3.12 -20.59 -13.44
N LYS A 156 -1.84 -20.86 -13.16
CA LYS A 156 -1.25 -22.17 -13.41
C LYS A 156 -1.79 -23.26 -12.49
N ALA A 157 -1.91 -22.98 -11.18
CA ALA A 157 -2.48 -23.94 -10.24
C ALA A 157 -3.93 -24.28 -10.60
N THR A 158 -4.71 -23.29 -11.02
CA THR A 158 -6.09 -23.48 -11.48
C THR A 158 -6.15 -24.39 -12.71
N LYS A 159 -5.25 -24.22 -13.68
CA LYS A 159 -5.17 -25.11 -14.86
C LYS A 159 -4.79 -26.54 -14.52
N ILE A 160 -3.95 -26.75 -13.50
CA ILE A 160 -3.53 -28.08 -13.05
C ILE A 160 -4.68 -28.80 -12.34
N ASP A 161 -5.44 -28.07 -11.53
CA ASP A 161 -6.56 -28.59 -10.74
C ASP A 161 -7.82 -28.80 -11.58
N ASP A 162 -7.94 -28.13 -12.72
CA ASP A 162 -9.06 -28.29 -13.66
C ASP A 162 -9.07 -29.72 -14.27
N PRO A 163 -10.08 -30.54 -13.95
CA PRO A 163 -10.17 -31.91 -14.43
C PRO A 163 -10.38 -31.99 -15.96
N THR A 164 -10.82 -30.92 -16.63
CA THR A 164 -11.02 -30.92 -18.10
C THR A 164 -9.69 -30.93 -18.88
N TYR A 165 -8.60 -30.45 -18.29
CA TYR A 165 -7.26 -30.50 -18.89
C TYR A 165 -6.51 -31.81 -18.59
N ASN A 166 -6.97 -32.60 -17.61
CA ASN A 166 -6.34 -33.87 -17.21
C ASN A 166 -6.89 -35.12 -17.93
N VAL A 167 -7.92 -34.99 -18.79
CA VAL A 167 -8.54 -36.11 -19.55
C VAL A 167 -8.03 -36.28 -20.99
N ALA A 168 -7.11 -35.43 -21.45
CA ALA A 168 -6.49 -35.57 -22.76
C ALA A 168 -5.09 -36.19 -22.65
N GLN A 169 -5.00 -37.46 -22.25
CA GLN A 169 -3.82 -38.28 -22.51
C GLN A 169 -4.17 -39.76 -22.67
#